data_AF-A0A537M0Y0-F1
#
_entry.id   AF-A0A537M0Y0-F1
#
_cell.length_a   1.000
_cell.length_b   1.000
_cell.length_c   1.000
_cell.angle_alpha   90.00
_cell.angle_beta   90.00
_cell.angle_gamma   90.00
#
_symmetry.space_group_name_H-M   'P 1'
#
loop_
_entity.id
_entity.type
_entity.pdbx_description
1 polymer ?
#
loop_
_entity_poly.entity_id
_entity_poly.type
_entity_poly.pdbx_seq_one_letter_code
_entity_poly.pdbx_strand_id
1 'polypeptide(L)'
;MASMTTDGRRTRMGLIGAGLLGIVAGAATVALVTQPGGGGDKGRIEKVVHAYLVENPEVLEEVSQALHSKRMTQAVRTGRSAMETPFAGAWAGAKDGDVVLVEFFDYACGYCRASNPVIERLLSEDKGLKIVWREWPVLGPDSEAA
;
A
#
# COMPACT_ATOMS: atom_id res chain seq x y z
N MET A 1 -62.84 38.81 -41.38
CA MET A 1 -62.61 37.57 -42.14
C MET A 1 -61.13 37.51 -42.50
N ALA A 2 -60.43 36.56 -41.87
CA ALA A 2 -59.04 36.14 -42.06
C ALA A 2 -58.80 35.58 -43.49
N SER A 3 -57.61 35.43 -44.05
CA SER A 3 -56.23 35.82 -43.75
C SER A 3 -55.44 35.38 -45.00
N MET A 4 -54.42 36.14 -45.37
CA MET A 4 -53.37 35.73 -46.31
C MET A 4 -52.72 34.41 -45.84
N THR A 5 -52.42 33.50 -46.79
CA THR A 5 -51.51 32.37 -46.57
C THR A 5 -50.44 32.35 -47.66
N THR A 6 -49.24 32.77 -47.28
CA THR A 6 -48.00 32.70 -48.08
C THR A 6 -47.32 31.34 -47.91
N ASP A 7 -46.83 30.80 -49.03
CA ASP A 7 -46.21 29.48 -49.19
C ASP A 7 -44.87 29.33 -48.44
N GLY A 8 -44.89 28.62 -47.31
CA GLY A 8 -43.76 28.38 -46.40
C GLY A 8 -42.91 27.14 -46.71
N ARG A 9 -42.85 26.68 -47.98
CA ARG A 9 -42.21 25.39 -48.32
C ARG A 9 -40.74 25.47 -48.75
N ARG A 10 -40.24 26.62 -49.21
CA ARG A 10 -38.86 26.75 -49.74
C ARG A 10 -37.79 27.01 -48.67
N THR A 11 -38.13 27.58 -47.53
CA THR A 11 -37.16 27.98 -46.49
C THR A 11 -36.69 26.82 -45.61
N ARG A 12 -37.38 25.68 -45.62
CA ARG A 12 -37.06 24.52 -44.78
C ARG A 12 -35.93 23.63 -45.33
N MET A 13 -35.63 23.70 -46.63
CA MET A 13 -34.63 22.82 -47.25
C MET A 13 -33.18 23.30 -47.05
N GLY A 14 -32.95 24.61 -46.89
CA GLY A 14 -31.61 25.17 -46.68
C GLY A 14 -31.07 25.02 -45.25
N LEU A 15 -31.96 24.93 -44.26
CA LEU A 15 -31.57 24.84 -42.85
C LEU A 15 -31.18 23.41 -42.41
N ILE A 16 -31.64 22.38 -43.14
CA ILE A 16 -31.31 20.98 -42.83
C ILE A 16 -29.87 20.65 -43.31
N GLY A 17 -29.43 21.20 -44.44
CA GLY A 17 -28.07 20.99 -44.96
C GLY A 17 -26.96 21.63 -44.11
N ALA A 18 -27.19 22.84 -43.60
CA ALA A 18 -26.23 23.54 -42.75
C ALA A 18 -26.14 22.96 -41.32
N GLY A 19 -27.27 22.52 -40.76
CA GLY A 19 -27.31 21.89 -39.44
C GLY A 19 -26.57 20.55 -39.39
N LEU A 20 -26.67 19.74 -40.45
CA LEU A 20 -25.97 18.44 -40.52
C LEU A 20 -24.46 18.59 -40.66
N LEU A 21 -23.95 19.56 -41.42
CA LEU A 21 -22.50 19.81 -41.50
C LEU A 21 -21.90 20.31 -40.18
N GLY A 22 -22.62 21.17 -39.45
CA GLY A 22 -22.16 21.68 -38.14
C GLY A 22 -22.08 20.59 -37.07
N ILE A 23 -23.03 19.64 -37.07
CA ILE A 23 -23.06 18.53 -36.12
C ILE A 23 -21.96 17.50 -36.42
N VAL A 24 -21.71 17.19 -37.70
CA VAL A 24 -20.64 16.24 -38.09
C VAL A 24 -19.25 16.83 -37.79
N ALA A 25 -19.03 18.11 -38.08
CA ALA A 25 -17.77 18.79 -37.76
C ALA A 25 -17.55 18.90 -36.24
N GLY A 26 -18.58 19.25 -35.47
CA GLY A 26 -18.52 19.33 -34.01
C GLY A 26 -18.23 17.96 -33.37
N ALA A 27 -18.93 16.90 -33.79
CA ALA A 27 -18.70 15.55 -33.27
C ALA A 27 -17.30 15.01 -33.62
N ALA A 28 -16.78 15.30 -34.82
CA ALA A 28 -15.42 14.92 -35.20
C ALA A 28 -14.36 15.64 -34.37
N THR A 29 -14.54 16.94 -34.07
CA THR A 29 -13.60 17.68 -33.21
C THR A 29 -13.64 17.21 -31.76
N VAL A 30 -14.82 16.87 -31.21
CA VAL A 30 -14.91 16.31 -29.86
C VAL A 30 -14.24 14.94 -29.81
N ALA A 31 -14.50 14.06 -30.77
CA ALA A 31 -13.87 12.73 -30.82
C ALA A 31 -12.33 12.77 -30.97
N LEU A 32 -11.78 13.78 -31.64
CA LEU A 32 -10.33 13.95 -31.78
C LEU A 32 -9.67 14.49 -30.49
N VAL A 33 -10.40 15.25 -29.67
CA VAL A 33 -9.88 15.88 -28.44
C VAL A 33 -10.19 15.05 -27.20
N THR A 34 -11.22 14.19 -27.23
CA THR A 34 -11.59 13.29 -26.14
C THR A 34 -11.10 11.86 -26.30
N GLN A 35 -10.24 11.57 -27.30
CA GLN A 35 -9.57 10.29 -27.38
C GLN A 35 -8.72 10.09 -26.10
N PRO A 36 -9.04 9.10 -25.24
CA PRO A 36 -8.13 8.72 -24.20
C PRO A 36 -6.88 8.19 -24.91
N GLY A 37 -5.73 8.83 -24.68
CA GLY A 37 -4.46 8.51 -25.34
C GLY A 37 -4.09 7.03 -25.19
N GLY A 38 -4.51 6.19 -26.14
CA GLY A 38 -4.62 4.75 -25.91
C GLY A 38 -4.30 3.93 -27.14
N GLY A 39 -3.05 4.02 -27.62
CA GLY A 39 -2.54 3.11 -28.65
C GLY A 39 -1.05 3.31 -28.94
N GLY A 40 -0.62 4.54 -29.17
CA GLY A 40 0.80 4.89 -29.34
C GLY A 40 1.56 5.14 -28.02
N ASP A 41 0.84 5.25 -26.90
CA ASP A 41 1.39 5.80 -25.67
C ASP A 41 1.96 4.74 -24.72
N LYS A 42 1.43 3.51 -24.74
CA LYS A 42 1.89 2.43 -23.86
C LYS A 42 3.38 2.13 -24.03
N GLY A 43 3.84 1.92 -25.27
CA GLY A 43 5.25 1.61 -25.54
C GLY A 43 6.20 2.78 -25.25
N ARG A 44 5.70 4.02 -25.29
CA ARG A 44 6.46 5.21 -24.89
C ARG A 44 6.55 5.31 -23.37
N ILE A 45 5.45 5.08 -22.66
CA ILE A 45 5.38 5.07 -21.19
C ILE A 45 6.25 3.94 -20.63
N GLU A 46 6.18 2.72 -21.16
CA GLU A 46 7.02 1.59 -20.72
C GLU A 46 8.51 1.90 -20.85
N LYS A 47 8.94 2.52 -21.96
CA LYS A 47 10.33 2.93 -22.17
C LYS A 47 10.76 4.02 -21.18
N VAL A 48 9.90 5.00 -20.91
CA VAL A 48 10.19 6.07 -19.93
C VAL A 48 10.28 5.50 -18.52
N VAL A 49 9.34 4.65 -18.12
CA VAL A 49 9.35 4.00 -16.80
C VAL A 49 10.59 3.10 -16.65
N HIS A 50 10.90 2.29 -17.66
CA HIS A 50 12.10 1.46 -17.64
C HIS A 50 13.39 2.30 -17.55
N ALA A 51 13.54 3.33 -18.39
CA ALA A 51 14.69 4.22 -18.35
C ALA A 51 14.84 4.87 -16.97
N TYR A 52 13.74 5.40 -16.42
CA TYR A 52 13.74 6.00 -15.08
C TYR A 52 14.13 5.00 -13.99
N LEU A 53 13.59 3.79 -13.98
CA LEU A 53 13.93 2.78 -12.96
C LEU A 53 15.39 2.30 -13.07
N VAL A 54 15.95 2.24 -14.28
CA VAL A 54 17.36 1.86 -14.50
C VAL A 54 18.32 3.01 -14.17
N GLU A 55 17.92 4.25 -14.46
CA GLU A 55 18.67 5.46 -14.09
C GLU A 55 18.61 5.75 -12.58
N ASN A 56 17.57 5.27 -11.89
CA ASN A 56 17.31 5.51 -10.46
C ASN A 56 16.95 4.20 -9.71
N PRO A 57 17.88 3.22 -9.62
CA PRO A 57 17.61 1.91 -9.00
C PRO A 57 17.25 2.00 -7.50
N GLU A 58 17.69 3.04 -6.80
CA GLU A 58 17.39 3.35 -5.40
C GLU A 58 15.88 3.49 -5.13
N VAL A 59 15.08 3.87 -6.15
CA VAL A 59 13.62 3.94 -6.05
C VAL A 59 13.04 2.58 -5.67
N LEU A 60 13.61 1.48 -6.15
CA LEU A 60 13.15 0.14 -5.80
C LEU A 60 13.44 -0.20 -4.33
N GLU A 61 14.59 0.21 -3.81
CA GLU A 61 14.94 0.03 -2.40
C GLU A 61 14.00 0.85 -1.51
N GLU A 62 13.78 2.12 -1.83
CA GLU A 62 12.87 2.99 -1.08
C GLU A 62 11.44 2.45 -1.07
N VAL A 63 10.93 2.02 -2.23
CA VAL A 63 9.58 1.44 -2.34
C VAL A 63 9.48 0.16 -1.53
N SER A 64 10.48 -0.72 -1.60
CA SER A 64 10.50 -1.97 -0.83
C SER A 64 10.52 -1.69 0.67
N GLN A 65 11.38 -0.79 1.13
CA GLN A 65 11.49 -0.40 2.54
C GLN A 65 10.20 0.26 3.03
N ALA A 66 9.62 1.19 2.26
CA ALA A 66 8.37 1.85 2.59
C ALA A 66 7.20 0.86 2.69
N LEU A 67 7.11 -0.09 1.74
CA LEU A 67 6.10 -1.13 1.77
C LEU A 67 6.30 -2.09 2.96
N HIS A 68 7.53 -2.52 3.20
CA HIS A 68 7.87 -3.39 4.32
C HIS A 68 7.53 -2.73 5.66
N SER A 69 7.93 -1.47 5.87
CA SER A 69 7.61 -0.69 7.07
C SER A 69 6.10 -0.56 7.30
N LYS A 70 5.33 -0.29 6.24
CA LYS A 70 3.86 -0.25 6.31
C LYS A 70 3.27 -1.59 6.73
N ARG A 71 3.74 -2.69 6.12
CA ARG A 71 3.27 -4.05 6.43
C ARG A 71 3.63 -4.46 7.86
N MET A 72 4.85 -4.20 8.32
CA MET A 72 5.30 -4.52 9.67
C MET A 72 4.51 -3.72 10.72
N THR A 73 4.32 -2.42 10.51
CA THR A 73 3.51 -1.58 11.38
C THR A 73 2.06 -2.06 11.44
N GLN A 74 1.50 -2.47 10.31
CA GLN A 74 0.17 -3.05 10.26
C GLN A 74 0.10 -4.39 11.01
N ALA A 75 1.06 -5.30 10.81
CA ALA A 75 1.11 -6.59 11.48
C ALA A 75 1.19 -6.43 13.01
N VAL A 76 2.04 -5.52 13.50
CA VAL A 76 2.13 -5.20 14.94
C VAL A 76 0.80 -4.63 15.43
N ARG A 77 0.20 -3.67 14.73
CA ARG A 77 -1.08 -3.08 15.13
C ARG A 77 -2.21 -4.10 15.22
N THR A 78 -2.31 -5.01 14.26
CA THR A 78 -3.38 -6.02 14.22
C THR A 78 -3.12 -7.17 15.18
N GLY A 79 -1.86 -7.53 15.42
CA GLY A 79 -1.45 -8.67 16.24
C GLY A 79 -1.06 -8.32 17.67
N ARG A 80 -1.01 -7.04 18.06
CA ARG A 80 -0.42 -6.57 19.33
C ARG A 80 -0.86 -7.38 20.55
N SER A 81 -2.16 -7.47 20.78
CA SER A 81 -2.70 -8.16 21.96
C SER A 81 -2.27 -9.63 22.00
N ALA A 82 -2.25 -10.30 20.84
CA ALA A 82 -1.80 -11.68 20.73
C ALA A 82 -0.29 -11.83 20.98
N MET A 83 0.52 -10.80 20.73
CA MET A 83 1.96 -10.79 21.01
C MET A 83 2.25 -10.46 22.48
N GLU A 84 1.51 -9.55 23.09
CA GLU A 84 1.70 -9.08 24.47
C GLU A 84 1.07 -9.98 25.54
N THR A 85 0.14 -10.88 25.18
CA THR A 85 -0.54 -11.78 26.14
C THR A 85 0.30 -13.03 26.42
N PRO A 86 1.07 -13.09 27.52
CA PRO A 86 2.09 -14.12 27.69
C PRO A 86 1.49 -15.53 27.82
N PHE A 87 2.26 -16.53 27.39
CA PHE A 87 2.01 -17.90 27.83
C PHE A 87 2.32 -18.03 29.34
N ALA A 88 1.77 -19.06 29.98
CA ALA A 88 2.01 -19.29 31.40
C ALA A 88 3.51 -19.44 31.67
N GLY A 89 4.05 -18.61 32.57
CA GLY A 89 5.47 -18.59 32.92
C GLY A 89 6.41 -17.91 31.91
N ALA A 90 5.93 -17.53 30.72
CA ALA A 90 6.74 -16.91 29.67
C ALA A 90 6.75 -15.37 29.73
N TRP A 91 6.91 -14.82 30.94
CA TRP A 91 7.01 -13.37 31.16
C TRP A 91 7.70 -13.03 32.47
N ALA A 92 8.22 -11.80 32.57
CA ALA A 92 8.85 -11.27 33.79
C ALA A 92 8.62 -9.76 33.92
N GLY A 93 8.96 -9.22 35.10
CA GLY A 93 8.84 -7.79 35.40
C GLY A 93 7.46 -7.42 35.94
N ALA A 94 6.98 -6.22 35.60
CA ALA A 94 5.70 -5.71 36.04
C ALA A 94 4.54 -6.50 35.43
N LYS A 95 3.58 -6.93 36.27
CA LYS A 95 2.36 -7.61 35.79
C LYS A 95 1.57 -6.73 34.82
N ASP A 96 1.42 -5.45 35.20
CA ASP A 96 0.70 -4.40 34.48
C ASP A 96 1.68 -3.29 34.08
N GLY A 97 2.73 -3.67 33.33
CA GLY A 97 3.77 -2.73 32.90
C GLY A 97 3.27 -1.65 31.94
N ASP A 98 3.84 -0.45 32.04
CA ASP A 98 3.58 0.67 31.14
C ASP A 98 4.32 0.54 29.80
N VAL A 99 5.41 -0.23 29.79
CA VAL A 99 6.14 -0.67 28.61
C VAL A 99 6.16 -2.20 28.56
N VAL A 100 5.78 -2.76 27.40
CA VAL A 100 5.86 -4.20 27.13
C VAL A 100 6.90 -4.47 26.05
N LEU A 101 7.96 -5.19 26.39
CA LEU A 101 8.93 -5.72 25.44
C LEU A 101 8.55 -7.16 25.09
N VAL A 102 8.23 -7.41 23.83
CA VAL A 102 8.02 -8.78 23.32
C VAL A 102 9.32 -9.26 22.69
N GLU A 103 9.96 -10.26 23.31
CA GLU A 103 11.17 -10.88 22.78
C GLU A 103 10.81 -12.14 22.00
N PHE A 104 10.96 -12.09 20.68
CA PHE A 104 10.91 -13.29 19.84
C PHE A 104 12.26 -13.99 19.89
N PHE A 105 12.28 -15.26 20.30
CA PHE A 105 13.50 -16.01 20.54
C PHE A 105 13.38 -17.46 20.06
N ASP A 106 14.52 -18.10 19.92
CA ASP A 106 14.66 -19.51 19.55
C ASP A 106 15.68 -20.13 20.52
N TYR A 107 15.41 -21.31 21.10
CA TYR A 107 16.32 -21.92 22.07
C TYR A 107 17.69 -22.31 21.49
N ALA A 108 17.75 -22.62 20.19
CA ALA A 108 18.99 -22.91 19.47
C ALA A 108 19.78 -21.63 19.12
N CYS A 109 19.19 -20.44 19.26
CA CYS A 109 19.79 -19.18 18.90
C CYS A 109 20.84 -18.71 19.94
N GLY A 110 22.12 -18.81 19.60
CA GLY A 110 23.22 -18.33 20.44
C GLY A 110 23.17 -16.83 20.74
N TYR A 111 22.74 -15.99 19.78
CA TYR A 111 22.59 -14.55 19.98
C TYR A 111 21.44 -14.19 20.94
N CYS A 112 20.34 -14.95 20.88
CA CYS A 112 19.22 -14.80 21.78
C CYS A 112 19.66 -15.16 23.21
N ARG A 113 20.45 -16.23 23.37
CA ARG A 113 21.03 -16.55 24.68
C ARG A 113 22.00 -15.48 25.19
N ALA A 114 22.73 -14.84 24.28
CA ALA A 114 23.65 -13.75 24.61
C ALA A 114 22.94 -12.43 24.98
N SER A 115 21.64 -12.26 24.67
CA SER A 115 20.87 -11.07 25.05
C SER A 115 20.44 -11.10 26.53
N ASN A 116 20.38 -12.27 27.16
CA ASN A 116 19.87 -12.46 28.52
C ASN A 116 20.44 -11.47 29.56
N PRO A 117 21.76 -11.17 29.62
CA PRO A 117 22.27 -10.18 30.57
C PRO A 117 21.74 -8.76 30.34
N VAL A 118 21.41 -8.40 29.10
CA VAL A 118 20.78 -7.11 28.77
C VAL A 118 19.33 -7.09 29.24
N ILE A 119 18.59 -8.18 29.04
CA ILE A 119 17.22 -8.35 29.53
C ILE A 119 17.18 -8.23 31.06
N GLU A 120 18.08 -8.93 31.77
CA GLU A 120 18.22 -8.84 33.22
C GLU A 120 18.51 -7.41 33.68
N ARG A 121 19.42 -6.72 32.98
CA ARG A 121 19.72 -5.30 33.27
C ARG A 121 18.48 -4.42 33.08
N LEU A 122 17.74 -4.57 31.98
CA LEU A 122 16.54 -3.77 31.72
C LEU A 122 15.47 -3.97 32.80
N LEU A 123 15.22 -5.21 33.22
CA LEU A 123 14.32 -5.52 34.35
C LEU A 123 14.81 -4.91 35.68
N SER A 124 16.13 -4.76 35.84
CA SER A 124 16.71 -4.14 37.02
C SER A 124 16.58 -2.62 37.02
N GLU A 125 16.72 -1.98 35.86
CA GLU A 125 16.73 -0.52 35.68
C GLU A 125 15.31 0.06 35.57
N ASP A 126 14.38 -0.64 34.92
CA ASP A 126 13.00 -0.21 34.72
C ASP A 126 12.02 -1.14 35.45
N LYS A 127 11.37 -0.62 36.49
CA LYS A 127 10.37 -1.36 37.28
C LYS A 127 8.98 -1.36 36.66
N GLY A 128 8.72 -0.51 35.67
CA GLY A 128 7.50 -0.49 34.86
C GLY A 128 7.57 -1.47 33.68
N LEU A 129 8.76 -1.96 33.33
CA LEU A 129 8.95 -2.90 32.23
C LEU A 129 8.28 -4.26 32.49
N LYS A 130 7.53 -4.72 31.49
CA LYS A 130 7.09 -6.11 31.34
C LYS A 130 7.79 -6.73 30.14
N ILE A 131 8.35 -7.92 30.33
CA ILE A 131 8.92 -8.72 29.22
C ILE A 131 8.01 -9.91 28.95
N VAL A 132 7.73 -10.16 27.69
CA VAL A 132 6.94 -11.31 27.21
C VAL A 132 7.77 -12.08 26.19
N TRP A 133 8.01 -13.36 26.46
CA TRP A 133 8.79 -14.21 25.56
C TRP A 133 7.88 -14.92 24.56
N ARG A 134 8.31 -14.91 23.29
CA ARG A 134 7.65 -15.58 22.17
C ARG A 134 8.62 -16.49 21.47
N GLU A 135 8.45 -17.78 21.70
CA GLU A 135 9.23 -18.76 20.98
C GLU A 135 8.88 -18.72 19.49
N TRP A 136 9.93 -18.74 18.65
CA TRP A 136 9.87 -18.82 17.21
C TRP A 136 10.97 -19.78 16.73
N PRO A 137 10.67 -21.08 16.61
CA PRO A 137 11.65 -22.06 16.18
C PRO A 137 11.92 -21.94 14.67
N VAL A 138 13.03 -21.32 14.29
CA VAL A 138 13.38 -21.00 12.88
C VAL A 138 14.74 -21.54 12.46
N LEU A 139 15.57 -22.01 13.40
CA LEU A 139 16.94 -22.41 13.11
C LEU A 139 17.12 -23.90 12.78
N GLY A 140 16.14 -24.74 13.06
CA GLY A 140 16.13 -26.16 12.64
C GLY A 140 15.48 -27.10 13.66
N PRO A 141 15.72 -28.42 13.54
CA PRO A 141 15.09 -29.42 14.40
C PRO A 141 15.36 -29.22 15.90
N ASP A 142 16.55 -28.75 16.26
CA ASP A 142 16.90 -28.46 17.66
C ASP A 142 16.06 -27.32 18.25
N SER A 143 15.55 -26.41 17.41
CA SER A 143 14.64 -25.34 17.82
C SER A 143 13.24 -25.87 18.11
N GLU A 144 12.75 -26.82 17.32
CA GLU A 144 11.39 -27.37 17.45
C GLU A 144 11.24 -28.34 18.64
N ALA A 145 12.34 -28.95 19.06
CA ALA A 145 12.36 -29.98 20.11
C ALA A 145 12.61 -29.43 21.53
N ALA A 146 12.90 -28.13 21.67
CA ALA A 146 13.24 -27.48 22.93
C ALA A 146 12.00 -27.16 23.79
#